data_AF-A0A8D8MRY3-F1
#
_entry.id   AF-A0A8D8MRY3-F1
#
_cell.length_a   1.000
_cell.length_b   1.000
_cell.length_c   1.000
_cell.angle_alpha   90.00
_cell.angle_beta   90.00
_cell.angle_gamma   90.00
#
_symmetry.space_group_name_H-M   'P 1'
#
loop_
_entity.id
_entity.type
_entity.pdbx_description
1 polymer ?
#
loop_
_entity_poly.entity_id
_entity_poly.type
_entity_poly.pdbx_seq_one_letter_code
_entity_poly.pdbx_strand_id
1 'polypeptide(L)'
;MNCSLDTSYYPPGSAWTLHDAIHGTVHYPSYVQPIVDTPEFQRLRNLKQLGTSSKVFPCATHTRFEHCLGVAHLASTLLDTLERNSRVQISDIHRKCVTLAALLHDIGHGPFSHMWEDFVHRGSDKTWTHEQSSCEMARQLFA
;
A
#
# COMPACT_ATOMS: atom_id res chain seq x y z
N MET A 1 -3.72 -12.48 -16.00
CA MET A 1 -4.37 -13.31 -14.96
C MET A 1 -5.49 -12.46 -14.42
N ASN A 2 -6.76 -12.86 -14.56
CA ASN A 2 -7.86 -12.16 -13.91
C ASN A 2 -7.83 -12.57 -12.44
N CYS A 3 -7.25 -11.73 -11.58
CA CYS A 3 -7.33 -11.90 -10.14
C CYS A 3 -8.61 -11.23 -9.66
N SER A 4 -9.76 -11.87 -9.90
CA SER A 4 -10.99 -11.49 -9.21
C SER A 4 -10.77 -11.75 -7.72
N LEU A 5 -10.80 -10.70 -6.89
CA LEU A 5 -10.69 -10.79 -5.43
C LEU A 5 -11.74 -11.77 -4.89
N ASP A 6 -11.35 -13.02 -4.63
CA ASP A 6 -12.23 -13.99 -4.00
C ASP A 6 -12.43 -13.60 -2.54
N THR A 7 -13.54 -12.91 -2.29
CA THR A 7 -13.89 -12.41 -0.95
C THR A 7 -14.52 -13.48 -0.07
N SER A 8 -14.78 -14.70 -0.58
CA SER A 8 -15.46 -15.76 0.18
C SER A 8 -14.67 -16.25 1.40
N TYR A 9 -13.34 -16.10 1.37
CA TYR A 9 -12.45 -16.44 2.49
C TYR A 9 -12.47 -15.39 3.62
N TYR A 10 -13.01 -14.19 3.39
CA TYR A 10 -12.96 -13.07 4.34
C TYR A 10 -14.34 -12.84 4.96
N PRO A 11 -14.60 -13.29 6.19
CA PRO A 11 -15.91 -13.14 6.81
C PRO A 11 -16.27 -11.65 6.96
N PRO A 12 -17.47 -11.22 6.51
CA PRO A 12 -17.91 -9.85 6.62
C PRO A 12 -17.85 -9.35 8.06
N GLY A 13 -17.25 -8.17 8.27
CA GLY A 13 -17.20 -7.52 9.58
C GLY A 13 -16.07 -7.99 10.51
N SER A 14 -15.26 -8.98 10.11
CA SER A 14 -14.02 -9.30 10.86
C SER A 14 -12.93 -8.28 10.51
N ALA A 15 -12.42 -7.57 11.52
CA ALA A 15 -11.27 -6.69 11.33
C ALA A 15 -10.00 -7.54 11.20
N TRP A 16 -9.19 -7.27 10.18
CA TRP A 16 -7.90 -7.92 10.03
C TRP A 16 -6.89 -7.26 10.98
N THR A 17 -6.26 -8.07 11.83
CA THR A 17 -5.30 -7.57 12.82
C THR A 17 -3.88 -7.90 12.38
N LEU A 18 -3.01 -6.90 12.38
CA LEU A 18 -1.59 -7.04 12.08
C LEU A 18 -0.74 -6.35 13.15
N HIS A 19 0.37 -6.97 13.52
CA HIS A 19 1.34 -6.39 14.44
C HIS A 19 2.46 -5.72 13.66
N ASP A 20 2.58 -4.42 13.84
CA ASP A 20 3.58 -3.55 13.22
C ASP A 20 4.57 -3.04 14.27
N ALA A 21 5.86 -3.00 13.93
CA ALA A 21 6.91 -2.61 14.87
C ALA A 21 6.90 -1.10 15.21
N ILE A 22 6.31 -0.26 14.36
CA ILE A 22 6.22 1.20 14.51
C ILE A 22 4.87 1.59 15.13
N HIS A 23 3.78 0.98 14.68
CA HIS A 23 2.42 1.34 15.05
C HIS A 23 1.76 0.40 16.08
N GLY A 24 2.44 -0.69 16.47
CA GLY A 24 1.90 -1.67 17.41
C GLY A 24 0.84 -2.57 16.76
N THR A 25 -0.22 -2.90 17.49
CA THR A 25 -1.32 -3.71 16.94
C THR A 25 -2.28 -2.82 16.16
N VAL A 26 -2.38 -3.07 14.86
CA VAL A 26 -3.24 -2.33 13.95
C VAL A 26 -4.43 -3.19 13.52
N HIS A 27 -5.62 -2.60 13.54
CA HIS A 27 -6.85 -3.21 13.05
C HIS A 27 -7.26 -2.55 11.74
N TYR A 28 -7.26 -3.32 10.66
CA TYR A 28 -7.70 -2.89 9.35
C TYR A 28 -9.16 -3.30 9.09
N PRO A 29 -9.93 -2.46 8.39
CA PRO A 29 -11.24 -2.84 7.90
C PRO A 29 -11.18 -4.10 7.02
N SER A 30 -12.25 -4.89 7.03
CA SER A 30 -12.31 -6.19 6.34
C SER A 30 -12.04 -6.12 4.82
N TYR A 31 -12.20 -4.95 4.20
CA TYR A 31 -11.94 -4.74 2.77
C TYR A 31 -10.44 -4.57 2.42
N VAL A 32 -9.56 -4.41 3.41
CA VAL A 32 -8.11 -4.22 3.18
C VAL A 32 -7.42 -5.56 2.92
N GLN A 33 -7.73 -6.57 3.72
CA GLN A 33 -7.04 -7.86 3.66
C GLN A 33 -7.13 -8.57 2.29
N PRO A 34 -8.29 -8.61 1.59
CA PRO A 34 -8.37 -9.20 0.26
C PRO A 34 -7.39 -8.59 -0.74
N ILE A 35 -7.16 -7.27 -0.66
CA ILE A 35 -6.23 -6.56 -1.54
C ILE A 35 -4.78 -6.86 -1.14
N VAL A 36 -4.50 -6.89 0.16
CA VAL A 36 -3.16 -7.24 0.67
C VAL A 36 -2.74 -8.64 0.25
N ASP A 37 -3.68 -9.58 0.21
CA ASP A 37 -3.42 -10.99 -0.14
C ASP A 37 -3.29 -11.23 -1.66
N THR A 38 -3.38 -10.18 -2.49
CA THR A 38 -3.13 -10.29 -3.94
C THR A 38 -1.64 -10.45 -4.28
N PRO A 39 -1.28 -11.16 -5.38
CA PRO A 39 0.10 -11.26 -5.85
C PRO A 39 0.76 -9.90 -6.07
N GLU A 40 0.00 -8.93 -6.60
CA GLU A 40 0.43 -7.57 -6.89
C GLU A 40 0.93 -6.87 -5.63
N PHE A 41 0.17 -6.98 -4.53
CA PHE A 41 0.55 -6.38 -3.24
C PHE A 41 1.61 -7.20 -2.49
N GLN A 42 1.49 -8.54 -2.47
CA GLN A 42 2.47 -9.42 -1.80
C GLN A 42 3.88 -9.28 -2.40
N ARG A 43 4.00 -8.92 -3.68
CA ARG A 43 5.29 -8.59 -4.33
C ARG A 43 6.10 -7.55 -3.54
N LEU A 44 5.44 -6.60 -2.88
CA LEU A 44 6.10 -5.52 -2.14
C LEU A 44 6.99 -6.04 -0.99
N ARG A 45 6.76 -7.27 -0.50
CA ARG A 45 7.62 -7.92 0.51
C ARG A 45 9.06 -8.12 0.03
N ASN A 46 9.28 -8.10 -1.28
CA ASN A 46 10.59 -8.29 -1.88
C ASN A 46 11.23 -6.97 -2.33
N LEU A 47 10.54 -5.83 -2.16
CA LEU A 47 11.04 -4.50 -2.55
C LEU A 47 11.52 -3.74 -1.33
N LYS A 48 12.84 -3.67 -1.13
CA LYS A 48 13.45 -2.87 -0.05
C LYS A 48 13.09 -1.40 -0.21
N GLN A 49 12.54 -0.79 0.84
CA GLN A 49 12.11 0.61 0.85
C GLN A 49 13.21 1.56 0.35
N LEU A 50 14.43 1.34 0.86
CA LEU A 50 15.62 2.15 0.59
C LEU A 50 16.59 1.48 -0.42
N GLY A 51 16.09 0.52 -1.21
CA GLY A 51 16.88 -0.16 -2.24
C GLY A 51 18.20 -0.75 -1.73
N THR A 52 19.31 -0.32 -2.33
CA THR A 52 20.67 -0.80 -2.01
C THR A 52 21.22 -0.28 -0.69
N SER A 53 20.53 0.65 -0.01
CA SER A 53 20.96 1.17 1.29
C SER A 53 21.16 0.07 2.34
N SER A 54 20.46 -1.06 2.22
CA SER A 54 20.69 -2.28 3.03
C SER A 54 22.13 -2.82 2.96
N LYS A 55 22.89 -2.48 1.91
CA LYS A 55 24.31 -2.85 1.76
C LYS A 55 25.26 -1.95 2.54
N VAL A 56 24.80 -0.75 2.93
CA VAL A 56 25.56 0.22 3.73
C VAL A 56 25.06 0.23 5.18
N PHE A 57 23.75 0.14 5.37
CA PHE A 57 23.06 0.11 6.64
C PHE A 57 22.36 -1.26 6.79
N PRO A 58 22.97 -2.25 7.47
CA PRO A 58 22.42 -3.60 7.56
C PRO A 58 21.03 -3.69 8.18
N CYS A 59 20.62 -2.69 8.98
CA CYS A 59 19.28 -2.61 9.57
C CYS A 59 18.21 -2.05 8.62
N ALA A 60 18.58 -1.51 7.45
CA ALA A 60 17.66 -0.98 6.45
C ALA A 60 17.02 -2.13 5.62
N THR A 61 16.44 -3.11 6.31
CA THR A 61 15.85 -4.31 5.70
C THR A 61 14.37 -4.19 5.41
N HIS A 62 13.74 -3.10 5.85
CA HIS A 62 12.32 -2.87 5.66
C HIS A 62 11.94 -2.76 4.18
N THR A 63 10.71 -3.12 3.87
CA THR A 63 10.16 -3.27 2.53
C THR A 63 8.98 -2.33 2.33
N ARG A 64 8.58 -2.14 1.07
CA ARG A 64 7.41 -1.33 0.71
C ARG A 64 6.12 -1.95 1.28
N PHE A 65 6.10 -3.25 1.59
CA PHE A 65 4.92 -3.94 2.11
C PHE A 65 4.47 -3.36 3.47
N GLU A 66 5.34 -3.37 4.48
CA GLU A 66 5.01 -2.82 5.80
C GLU A 66 4.84 -1.30 5.75
N HIS A 67 5.57 -0.62 4.87
CA HIS A 67 5.40 0.82 4.65
C HIS A 67 3.97 1.13 4.20
N CYS A 68 3.48 0.50 3.13
CA CYS A 68 2.13 0.70 2.61
C CYS A 68 1.04 0.42 3.66
N LEU A 69 1.22 -0.63 4.47
CA LEU A 69 0.31 -0.94 5.59
C LEU A 69 0.31 0.19 6.63
N GLY A 70 1.48 0.70 7.01
CA GLY A 70 1.62 1.85 7.90
C GLY A 70 0.95 3.11 7.35
N VAL A 71 1.13 3.42 6.06
CA VAL A 71 0.48 4.59 5.43
C VAL A 71 -1.05 4.44 5.44
N ALA A 72 -1.59 3.25 5.14
CA ALA A 72 -3.02 2.98 5.24
C ALA A 72 -3.57 3.17 6.67
N HIS A 73 -2.82 2.74 7.68
CA HIS A 73 -3.17 2.95 9.08
C HIS A 73 -3.21 4.43 9.46
N LEU A 74 -2.17 5.18 9.08
CA LEU A 74 -2.09 6.62 9.35
C LEU A 74 -3.18 7.39 8.62
N ALA A 75 -3.53 6.99 7.40
CA ALA A 75 -4.62 7.58 6.65
C ALA A 75 -5.97 7.40 7.36
N SER A 76 -6.29 6.19 7.84
CA SER A 76 -7.51 5.97 8.64
C SER A 76 -7.51 6.79 9.94
N THR A 77 -6.37 6.82 10.63
CA THR A 77 -6.21 7.58 11.88
C THR A 77 -6.42 9.08 11.65
N LEU A 78 -5.94 9.62 10.52
CA LEU A 78 -6.16 11.00 10.12
C LEU A 78 -7.65 11.28 9.90
N LEU A 79 -8.36 10.41 9.16
CA LEU A 79 -9.80 10.57 8.93
C LEU A 79 -10.58 10.56 10.25
N ASP A 80 -10.28 9.62 11.16
CA ASP A 80 -10.90 9.56 12.49
C ASP A 80 -10.61 10.82 13.31
N THR A 81 -9.43 11.38 13.16
CA THR A 81 -9.04 12.62 13.86
C THR A 81 -9.75 13.82 13.27
N LEU A 82 -9.93 13.89 11.95
CA LEU A 82 -10.68 14.95 11.28
C LEU A 82 -12.15 14.94 11.66
N GLU A 83 -12.81 13.77 11.67
CA GLU A 83 -14.21 13.67 12.09
C GLU A 83 -14.40 14.06 13.56
N ARG A 84 -13.48 13.65 14.44
CA ARG A 84 -13.57 13.98 15.87
C ARG A 84 -13.32 15.46 16.18
N ASN A 85 -12.44 16.12 15.42
CA ASN A 85 -11.96 17.47 15.74
C ASN A 85 -12.50 18.56 14.81
N SER A 86 -13.35 18.22 13.85
CA SER A 86 -13.95 19.18 12.90
C SER A 86 -15.44 18.92 12.72
N ARG A 87 -16.09 19.68 11.83
CA ARG A 87 -17.49 19.47 11.43
C ARG A 87 -17.63 18.66 10.14
N VAL A 88 -16.51 18.11 9.63
CA VAL A 88 -16.49 17.33 8.40
C VAL A 88 -17.08 15.95 8.68
N GLN A 89 -18.07 15.54 7.90
CA GLN A 89 -18.58 14.18 7.90
C GLN A 89 -17.92 13.40 6.76
N ILE A 90 -17.28 12.29 7.08
CA ILE A 90 -16.56 11.48 6.09
C ILE A 90 -17.39 10.24 5.81
N SER A 91 -18.00 10.21 4.63
CA SER A 91 -18.74 9.03 4.18
C SER A 91 -17.85 7.77 4.11
N ASP A 92 -18.47 6.60 4.29
CA ASP A 92 -17.78 5.31 4.19
C ASP A 92 -17.03 5.13 2.86
N ILE A 93 -17.55 5.67 1.76
CA ILE A 93 -16.90 5.59 0.45
C ILE A 93 -15.62 6.42 0.43
N HIS A 94 -15.63 7.66 0.94
CA HIS A 94 -14.42 8.48 1.04
C HIS A 94 -13.37 7.84 1.94
N ARG A 95 -13.79 7.26 3.07
CA ARG A 95 -12.90 6.54 3.98
C ARG A 95 -12.25 5.34 3.31
N LYS A 96 -13.04 4.53 2.59
CA LYS A 96 -12.52 3.41 1.78
C LYS A 96 -11.54 3.91 0.73
N CYS A 97 -11.91 4.91 -0.07
CA CYS A 97 -11.06 5.44 -1.13
C CYS A 97 -9.73 5.96 -0.60
N VAL A 98 -9.72 6.76 0.47
CA VAL A 98 -8.48 7.31 1.05
C VAL A 98 -7.61 6.21 1.64
N THR A 99 -8.20 5.26 2.36
CA THR A 99 -7.46 4.12 2.95
C THR A 99 -6.84 3.24 1.86
N LEU A 100 -7.59 2.95 0.80
CA LEU A 100 -7.10 2.14 -0.33
C LEU A 100 -6.07 2.89 -1.19
N ALA A 101 -6.25 4.20 -1.40
CA ALA A 101 -5.25 5.01 -2.08
C ALA A 101 -3.93 5.04 -1.30
N ALA A 102 -3.99 5.21 0.03
CA ALA A 102 -2.84 5.14 0.91
C ALA A 102 -2.15 3.76 0.88
N LEU A 103 -2.93 2.69 0.92
CA LEU A 103 -2.44 1.32 0.82
C LEU A 103 -1.71 1.08 -0.51
N LEU A 104 -2.26 1.55 -1.62
CA LEU A 104 -1.79 1.24 -2.97
C LEU A 104 -0.79 2.27 -3.54
N HIS A 105 -0.48 3.35 -2.82
CA HIS A 105 0.28 4.48 -3.38
C HIS A 105 1.66 4.10 -3.95
N ASP A 106 2.26 3.04 -3.40
CA ASP A 106 3.60 2.55 -3.73
C ASP A 106 3.58 1.20 -4.48
N ILE A 107 2.41 0.70 -4.88
CA ILE A 107 2.27 -0.64 -5.48
C ILE A 107 3.01 -0.76 -6.82
N GLY A 108 3.21 0.35 -7.52
CA GLY A 108 3.89 0.46 -8.82
C GLY A 108 5.41 0.56 -8.73
N HIS A 109 6.02 0.50 -7.54
CA HIS A 109 7.47 0.48 -7.45
C HIS A 109 8.08 -0.75 -8.14
N GLY A 110 9.15 -0.51 -8.90
CA GLY A 110 10.00 -1.54 -9.49
C GLY A 110 11.14 -2.01 -8.57
N PRO A 111 12.02 -2.91 -9.07
CA PRO A 111 13.18 -3.40 -8.34
C PRO A 111 14.08 -2.29 -7.80
N PHE A 112 14.50 -2.38 -6.53
CA PHE A 112 15.29 -1.34 -5.86
C PHE A 112 14.60 0.03 -5.72
N SER A 113 13.26 0.06 -5.79
CA SER A 113 12.41 1.24 -5.54
C SER A 113 12.79 2.44 -6.41
N HIS A 114 13.24 3.57 -5.85
CA HIS A 114 13.54 4.78 -6.63
C HIS A 114 14.70 4.58 -7.62
N MET A 115 15.59 3.61 -7.38
CA MET A 115 16.64 3.29 -8.37
C MET A 115 16.07 2.73 -9.67
N TRP A 116 14.88 2.11 -9.63
CA TRP A 116 14.22 1.61 -10.84
C TRP A 116 13.81 2.74 -11.76
N GLU A 117 13.19 3.78 -11.21
CA GLU A 117 12.73 4.94 -11.96
C GLU A 117 13.90 5.60 -12.69
N ASP A 118 14.97 5.86 -11.94
CA ASP A 118 16.26 6.33 -12.43
C ASP A 118 16.85 5.46 -13.56
N PHE A 119 16.68 4.14 -13.47
CA PHE A 119 17.16 3.20 -14.48
C PHE A 119 16.30 3.28 -15.76
N VAL A 120 14.97 3.29 -15.61
CA VAL A 120 14.01 3.41 -16.72
C VAL A 120 14.17 4.74 -17.45
N HIS A 121 14.35 5.84 -16.72
CA HIS A 121 14.58 7.17 -17.30
C HIS A 121 15.85 7.27 -18.13
N ARG A 122 16.90 6.53 -17.74
CA ARG A 122 18.16 6.48 -18.48
C ARG A 122 18.09 5.57 -19.71
N GLY A 123 17.29 4.50 -19.64
CA GLY A 123 17.30 3.43 -20.64
C GLY A 123 16.19 3.49 -21.69
N SER A 124 14.96 3.84 -21.28
CA SER A 124 13.78 3.57 -22.13
C SER A 124 12.74 4.68 -22.12
N ASP A 125 12.29 5.15 -20.95
CA ASP A 125 11.16 6.06 -20.84
C ASP A 125 11.39 7.08 -19.73
N LYS A 126 11.50 8.36 -20.11
CA LYS A 126 11.73 9.48 -19.17
C LYS A 126 10.46 9.97 -18.47
N THR A 127 9.30 9.50 -18.93
CA THR A 127 7.99 9.92 -18.42
C THR A 127 7.39 8.93 -17.45
N TRP A 128 7.92 7.70 -17.42
CA TRP A 128 7.50 6.66 -16.49
C TRP A 128 7.71 7.10 -15.04
N THR A 129 6.70 6.95 -14.19
CA THR A 129 6.88 7.14 -12.74
C THR A 129 6.21 6.02 -11.97
N HIS A 130 6.70 5.74 -10.76
CA HIS A 130 6.10 4.71 -9.92
C HIS A 130 4.66 5.05 -9.51
N GLU A 131 4.27 6.33 -9.46
CA GLU A 131 2.90 6.77 -9.17
C GLU A 131 1.94 6.44 -10.33
N GLN A 132 2.38 6.67 -11.57
CA GLN A 132 1.60 6.28 -12.76
C GLN A 132 1.44 4.77 -12.82
N SER A 133 2.53 4.02 -12.59
CA SER A 133 2.49 2.57 -12.51
C SER A 133 1.59 2.08 -11.37
N SER A 134 1.56 2.77 -10.23
CA SER A 134 0.66 2.45 -9.11
C SER A 134 -0.80 2.61 -9.50
N CYS A 135 -1.13 3.68 -10.22
CA CYS A 135 -2.48 3.87 -10.78
C CYS A 135 -2.86 2.74 -11.75
N GLU A 136 -1.95 2.33 -12.64
CA GLU A 136 -2.20 1.26 -13.61
C GLU A 136 -2.41 -0.10 -12.93
N MET A 137 -1.56 -0.45 -11.95
CA MET A 137 -1.72 -1.69 -11.19
C MET A 137 -3.00 -1.68 -10.35
N ALA A 138 -3.35 -0.55 -9.74
CA ALA A 138 -4.62 -0.41 -9.03
C ALA A 138 -5.82 -0.63 -9.96
N ARG A 139 -5.78 -0.10 -11.19
CA ARG A 139 -6.83 -0.36 -12.19
C ARG A 139 -6.95 -1.85 -12.52
N GLN A 140 -5.84 -2.58 -12.62
CA GLN A 140 -5.85 -4.02 -12.89
C GLN A 140 -6.42 -4.83 -11.72
N LEU A 141 -6.15 -4.42 -10.49
CA LEU A 141 -6.68 -5.07 -9.28
C LEU A 141 -8.20 -4.93 -9.13
N PHE A 142 -8.77 -3.85 -9.66
CA PHE A 142 -10.21 -3.56 -9.57
C PHE A 142 -10.98 -3.77 -10.87
N ALA A 143 -10.35 -4.32 -11.92
CA ALA A 143 -10.97 -4.63 -13.20
C ALA A 143 -11.66 -6.01 -13.19
#